data_AF-A0A510BBE8-F1
#
_entry.id   AF-A0A510BBE8-F1
#
_cell.length_a   1.000
_cell.length_b   1.000
_cell.length_c   1.000
_cell.angle_alpha   90.00
_cell.angle_beta   90.00
_cell.angle_gamma   90.00
#
_symmetry.space_group_name_H-M   'P 1'
#
loop_
_entity.id
_entity.type
_entity.pdbx_description
1 polymer ?
#
loop_
_entity_poly.entity_id
_entity_poly.type
_entity_poly.pdbx_seq_one_letter_code
_entity_poly.pdbx_strand_id
1 'polypeptide(L)'
;MITTNHPLYEALKDIEEFKLKLAEYFKDKDVFPIKSRVELANALPCGISLSCGEVEAGELVKLMSDEDFPIKDIEDLVIKLSSKCPIKRE
;
A
#
# COMPACT_ATOMS: atom_id res chain seq x y z
N MET A 1 9.95 26.39 -19.18
CA MET A 1 10.15 25.88 -17.81
C MET A 1 9.96 24.38 -17.87
N ILE A 2 11.05 23.61 -17.81
CA ILE A 2 10.97 22.14 -17.78
C ILE A 2 10.97 21.79 -16.29
N THR A 3 9.80 21.71 -15.69
CA THR A 3 9.66 21.09 -14.37
C THR A 3 9.81 19.60 -14.61
N THR A 4 11.04 19.12 -14.62
CA THR A 4 11.35 17.70 -14.48
C THR A 4 10.95 17.33 -13.05
N ASN A 5 9.65 17.17 -12.82
CA ASN A 5 9.15 16.52 -11.63
C ASN A 5 9.70 15.10 -11.73
N HIS A 6 10.64 14.78 -10.83
CA HIS A 6 11.14 13.42 -10.71
C HIS A 6 9.92 12.49 -10.63
N PRO A 7 9.85 11.39 -11.40
CA PRO A 7 8.77 10.39 -11.27
C PRO A 7 8.63 9.88 -9.82
N LEU A 8 9.71 10.02 -9.03
CA LEU A 8 9.73 9.79 -7.60
C LEU A 8 8.73 10.67 -6.82
N TYR A 9 8.59 11.96 -7.14
CA TYR A 9 7.72 12.88 -6.39
C TYR A 9 6.24 12.56 -6.61
N GLU A 10 5.85 12.22 -7.83
CA GLU A 10 4.48 11.84 -8.16
C GLU A 10 4.12 10.49 -7.53
N ALA A 11 5.03 9.50 -7.58
CA ALA A 11 4.83 8.23 -6.90
C ALA A 11 4.72 8.36 -5.38
N LEU A 12 5.53 9.22 -4.75
CA LEU A 12 5.47 9.47 -3.31
C LEU A 12 4.17 10.16 -2.90
N LYS A 13 3.71 11.14 -3.68
CA LYS A 13 2.43 11.82 -3.43
C LYS A 13 1.25 10.86 -3.54
N ASP A 14 1.29 9.96 -4.51
CA ASP A 14 0.26 8.95 -4.73
C ASP A 14 0.24 7.88 -3.63
N ILE A 15 1.41 7.49 -3.09
CA ILE A 15 1.53 6.65 -1.88
C ILE A 15 0.91 7.34 -0.66
N GLU A 16 1.09 8.65 -0.53
CA GLU A 16 0.55 9.42 0.59
C GLU A 16 -0.99 9.54 0.50
N GLU A 17 -1.53 9.79 -0.69
CA GLU A 17 -2.98 9.73 -0.96
C GLU A 17 -3.54 8.32 -0.74
N PHE A 18 -2.81 7.28 -1.13
CA PHE A 18 -3.16 5.89 -0.87
C PHE A 18 -3.23 5.60 0.63
N LYS A 19 -2.23 6.04 1.40
CA LYS A 19 -2.22 5.93 2.87
C LYS A 19 -3.44 6.62 3.47
N LEU A 20 -3.78 7.84 2.99
CA LEU A 20 -4.96 8.57 3.44
C LEU A 20 -6.26 7.84 3.13
N LYS A 21 -6.44 7.35 1.90
CA LYS A 21 -7.65 6.60 1.50
C LYS A 21 -7.80 5.30 2.28
N LEU A 22 -6.70 4.55 2.49
CA LEU A 22 -6.72 3.37 3.35
C LEU A 22 -7.00 3.73 4.80
N ALA A 23 -6.38 4.80 5.31
CA ALA A 23 -6.61 5.24 6.67
C ALA A 23 -8.08 5.63 6.87
N GLU A 24 -8.68 6.38 5.96
CA GLU A 24 -10.11 6.71 6.02
C GLU A 24 -11.00 5.46 5.87
N TYR A 25 -10.66 4.55 4.95
CA TYR A 25 -11.43 3.31 4.75
C TYR A 25 -11.39 2.39 5.98
N PHE A 26 -10.24 2.33 6.66
CA PHE A 26 -10.03 1.53 7.86
C PHE A 26 -10.34 2.27 9.16
N LYS A 27 -10.50 3.60 9.14
CA LYS A 27 -10.82 4.39 10.35
C LYS A 27 -12.12 3.97 11.02
N ASP A 28 -13.12 3.62 10.21
CA ASP A 28 -14.43 3.14 10.68
C ASP A 28 -14.52 1.62 10.71
N LYS A 29 -13.46 0.90 10.33
CA LYS A 29 -13.42 -0.55 10.27
C LYS A 29 -12.35 -1.09 11.21
N ASP A 30 -12.78 -1.76 12.27
CA ASP A 30 -11.91 -2.48 13.20
C ASP A 30 -11.38 -3.77 12.54
N VAL A 31 -10.57 -3.62 11.49
CA VAL A 31 -9.95 -4.73 10.73
C VAL A 31 -8.54 -5.04 11.20
N PHE A 32 -7.97 -4.18 12.04
CA PHE A 32 -6.67 -4.39 12.65
C PHE A 32 -6.82 -5.10 14.01
N PRO A 33 -5.92 -6.01 14.38
CA PRO A 33 -4.73 -6.42 13.63
C PRO A 33 -5.07 -7.42 12.51
N ILE A 34 -4.53 -7.18 11.32
CA ILE A 34 -4.72 -8.08 10.17
C ILE A 34 -3.79 -9.28 10.36
N LYS A 35 -4.36 -10.48 10.44
CA LYS A 35 -3.60 -11.69 10.80
C LYS A 35 -3.02 -12.44 9.61
N SER A 36 -3.52 -12.17 8.41
CA SER A 36 -3.10 -12.92 7.22
C SER A 36 -3.30 -12.10 5.96
N ARG A 37 -2.55 -12.46 4.92
CA ARG A 37 -2.66 -11.85 3.58
C ARG A 37 -4.06 -11.90 3.00
N VAL A 38 -4.84 -12.94 3.31
CA VAL A 38 -6.21 -13.09 2.81
C VAL A 38 -7.13 -12.04 3.44
N GLU A 39 -6.99 -11.80 4.74
CA GLU A 39 -7.74 -10.73 5.41
C GLU A 39 -7.33 -9.37 4.88
N LEU A 40 -6.02 -9.16 4.65
CA LEU A 40 -5.54 -7.92 4.04
C LEU A 40 -6.12 -7.69 2.64
N ALA A 41 -6.09 -8.71 1.78
CA ALA A 41 -6.60 -8.61 0.41
C ALA A 41 -8.11 -8.35 0.36
N ASN A 42 -8.87 -8.89 1.32
CA ASN A 42 -10.31 -8.62 1.43
C ASN A 42 -10.61 -7.27 2.09
N ALA A 43 -9.75 -6.84 3.01
CA ALA A 43 -9.89 -5.56 3.70
C ALA A 43 -9.52 -4.40 2.77
N LEU A 44 -8.54 -4.59 1.88
CA LEU A 44 -8.19 -3.60 0.88
C LEU A 44 -9.33 -3.41 -0.13
N PRO A 45 -9.75 -2.17 -0.41
CA PRO A 45 -10.70 -1.90 -1.46
C PRO A 45 -10.15 -2.34 -2.83
N CYS A 46 -10.90 -3.19 -3.52
CA CYS A 46 -10.60 -3.57 -4.91
C CYS A 46 -10.65 -2.32 -5.80
N GLY A 47 -9.64 -2.13 -6.66
CA GLY A 47 -9.54 -0.98 -7.56
C GLY A 47 -8.69 0.19 -7.03
N ILE A 48 -8.13 0.11 -5.83
CA ILE A 48 -7.05 1.02 -5.45
C ILE A 48 -5.71 0.43 -5.90
N SER A 49 -5.13 1.05 -6.92
CA SER A 49 -3.76 0.77 -7.38
C SER A 49 -2.80 1.66 -6.59
N LEU A 50 -1.71 1.07 -6.12
CA LEU A 50 -0.58 1.84 -5.60
C LEU A 50 0.25 2.25 -6.82
N SER A 51 0.75 3.48 -6.87
CA SER A 51 1.71 3.93 -7.92
C SER A 51 3.08 3.24 -7.88
N CYS A 52 3.15 2.09 -7.22
CA CYS A 52 4.28 1.22 -7.15
C CYS A 52 4.42 0.37 -8.43
N GLY A 53 4.49 1.07 -9.56
CA GLY A 53 4.27 0.48 -10.88
C GLY A 53 2.78 0.27 -11.18
N GLU A 54 2.48 -0.34 -12.33
CA GLU A 54 1.12 -0.70 -12.76
C GLU A 54 0.59 -1.93 -11.99
N VAL A 55 0.77 -1.96 -10.66
CA VAL A 55 0.47 -3.12 -9.81
C VAL A 55 -0.59 -2.75 -8.78
N GLU A 56 -1.71 -3.47 -8.80
CA GLU A 56 -2.80 -3.27 -7.86
C GLU A 56 -2.38 -3.60 -6.42
N ALA A 57 -2.99 -2.93 -5.43
CA ALA A 57 -2.69 -3.21 -4.02
C ALA A 57 -2.92 -4.68 -3.66
N GLY A 58 -3.91 -5.35 -4.27
CA GLY A 58 -4.16 -6.79 -4.09
C GLY A 58 -3.03 -7.69 -4.62
N GLU A 59 -2.29 -7.28 -5.65
CA GLU A 59 -1.10 -7.99 -6.14
C GLU A 59 0.08 -7.80 -5.18
N LEU A 60 0.25 -6.59 -4.61
CA LEU A 60 1.28 -6.34 -3.59
C LEU A 60 1.07 -7.20 -2.34
N VAL A 61 -0.18 -7.47 -1.95
CA VAL A 61 -0.48 -8.40 -0.85
C VAL A 61 -0.04 -9.82 -1.16
N LYS A 62 -0.04 -10.26 -2.43
CA LYS A 62 0.50 -11.58 -2.80
C LYS A 62 2.03 -11.64 -2.69
N LEU A 63 2.71 -10.50 -2.76
CA LEU A 63 4.16 -10.39 -2.51
C LEU A 63 4.50 -10.36 -1.01
N MET A 64 3.51 -10.20 -0.13
CA MET A 64 3.70 -10.30 1.32
C MET A 64 3.70 -11.77 1.76
N SER A 65 4.63 -12.09 2.67
CA SER A 65 4.74 -13.42 3.27
C SER A 65 4.03 -13.45 4.62
N ASP A 66 3.77 -14.63 5.17
CA ASP A 66 3.17 -14.79 6.50
C ASP A 66 3.99 -14.13 7.63
N GLU A 67 5.30 -13.97 7.43
CA GLU A 67 6.21 -13.24 8.33
C GLU A 67 5.91 -11.74 8.41
N ASP A 68 5.25 -11.19 7.39
CA ASP A 68 4.83 -9.80 7.39
C ASP A 68 3.57 -9.58 8.26
N PHE A 69 2.96 -10.64 8.80
CA PHE A 69 1.78 -10.59 9.65
C PHE A 69 2.12 -10.96 11.11
N PRO A 70 1.35 -10.48 12.11
CA PRO A 70 0.16 -9.64 11.99
C PRO A 70 0.49 -8.16 11.79
N ILE A 71 -0.28 -7.48 10.93
CA ILE A 71 -0.16 -6.04 10.73
C ILE A 71 -0.98 -5.36 11.80
N LYS A 72 -0.32 -4.52 12.60
CA LYS A 72 -0.92 -3.90 13.78
C LYS A 72 -1.78 -2.69 13.44
N ASP A 73 -1.33 -1.90 12.47
CA ASP A 73 -1.93 -0.60 12.13
C ASP A 73 -1.73 -0.29 10.64
N ILE A 74 -2.46 0.72 10.16
CA ILE A 74 -2.38 1.20 8.77
C ILE A 74 -0.95 1.64 8.40
N GLU A 75 -0.21 2.22 9.35
CA GLU A 75 1.17 2.65 9.08
C GLU A 75 2.09 1.44 8.83
N ASP A 76 1.95 0.40 9.64
CA ASP A 76 2.69 -0.85 9.50
C ASP A 76 2.37 -1.54 8.16
N LEU A 77 1.09 -1.48 7.74
CA LEU A 77 0.64 -1.93 6.42
C LEU A 77 1.35 -1.20 5.28
N VAL A 78 1.32 0.13 5.30
CA VAL A 78 1.89 0.95 4.23
C VAL A 78 3.40 0.77 4.15
N ILE A 79 4.09 0.68 5.28
CA ILE A 79 5.54 0.41 5.32
C ILE A 79 5.86 -0.95 4.70
N LYS A 80 5.13 -2.00 5.08
CA LYS A 80 5.35 -3.35 4.55
C LYS A 80 5.05 -3.44 3.05
N LEU A 81 3.93 -2.90 2.60
CA LEU A 81 3.58 -2.82 1.16
C LEU A 81 4.63 -2.01 0.39
N SER A 82 5.03 -0.85 0.91
CA SER A 82 6.07 0.01 0.30
C SER A 82 7.45 -0.65 0.30
N SER A 83 7.73 -1.58 1.22
CA SER A 83 8.98 -2.34 1.23
C SER A 83 8.99 -3.50 0.24
N LYS A 84 7.83 -4.09 -0.09
CA LYS A 84 7.71 -5.13 -1.14
C LYS A 84 7.58 -4.54 -2.54
N CYS A 85 7.32 -3.25 -2.59
CA CYS A 85 7.16 -2.47 -3.77
C CYS A 85 8.45 -2.43 -4.62
N PRO A 86 8.44 -2.97 -5.85
CA PRO A 86 9.58 -2.88 -6.76
C PRO A 86 9.57 -1.51 -7.42
N ILE A 87 9.68 -0.42 -6.63
CA ILE A 87 10.03 0.87 -7.20
C ILE A 87 11.44 0.68 -7.75
N LYS A 88 11.55 0.43 -9.06
CA LYS A 88 12.82 0.53 -9.76
C LYS A 88 13.31 1.95 -9.51
N ARG A 89 14.32 2.08 -8.64
CA ARG A 89 15.26 3.20 -8.70
C ARG A 89 15.98 3.03 -10.03
N GLU A 90 15.40 3.59 -11.09
CA GLU A 90 16.16 3.88 -12.31
C GLU A 90 16.95 5.17 -12.09
#